data_AF-A0A7C1PXY9-F1
#
_entry.id   AF-A0A7C1PXY9-F1
#
_cell.length_a   1.000
_cell.length_b   1.000
_cell.length_c   1.000
_cell.angle_alpha   90.00
_cell.angle_beta   90.00
_cell.angle_gamma   90.00
#
_symmetry.space_group_name_H-M   'P 1'
#
loop_
_entity.id
_entity.type
_entity.pdbx_description
1 polymer ?
#
loop_
_entity_poly.entity_id
_entity_poly.type
_entity_poly.pdbx_seq_one_letter_code
_entity_poly.pdbx_strand_id
1 'polypeptide(L)'
;VEFGLQGDLFKAADGSALYSPYGLSTAIPAMMIPHMAVVGVIEAVMTSLIFVFLLRNNPSLLHSYDGIRAAATGRLQLKPLLIGMALLLVCVPLGLLATGSAWGEWGAEEIQADVGYVPQGMDRYLGRWSGILPDYAFPAAEEADTGEEPAGAVSLEGVKESVPGYMVSGVVGLALVGGLAWFSTRLLTRRSRKKEQLD
;
A
#
# COMPACT_ATOMS: atom_id res chain seq x y z
N VAL A 1 1.38 16.41 3.66
CA VAL A 1 0.98 17.77 4.09
C VAL A 1 0.39 17.75 5.49
N GLU A 2 -0.58 16.88 5.78
CA GLU A 2 -1.23 16.78 7.10
C GLU A 2 -0.23 16.61 8.25
N PHE A 3 0.73 15.70 8.14
CA PHE A 3 1.83 15.54 9.12
C PHE A 3 2.59 16.85 9.40
N GLY A 4 2.82 17.66 8.37
CA GLY A 4 3.53 18.94 8.49
C GLY A 4 2.79 20.03 9.24
N LEU A 5 1.46 19.90 9.39
CA LEU A 5 0.62 20.84 10.14
C LEU A 5 0.40 20.42 11.60
N GLN A 6 0.57 19.15 11.91
CA GLN A 6 0.24 18.61 13.23
C GLN A 6 1.06 19.27 14.35
N GLY A 7 2.37 19.42 14.14
CA GLY A 7 3.24 20.08 15.10
C GLY A 7 2.88 21.54 15.33
N ASP A 8 2.27 22.22 14.36
CA ASP A 8 1.84 23.62 14.50
C ASP A 8 0.46 23.79 15.15
N LEU A 9 -0.46 22.86 14.89
CA LEU A 9 -1.84 22.91 15.37
C LEU A 9 -2.03 22.26 16.74
N PHE A 10 -1.24 21.24 17.07
CA PHE A 10 -1.39 20.43 18.28
C PHE A 10 -0.08 20.43 19.09
N LYS A 11 0.03 21.40 20.00
CA LYS A 11 1.19 21.59 20.87
C LYS A 11 0.82 21.32 22.32
N ALA A 12 1.77 20.82 23.10
CA ALA A 12 1.67 20.77 24.56
C ALA A 12 1.86 22.17 25.15
N ALA A 13 1.62 22.30 26.46
CA ALA A 13 1.74 23.56 27.18
C ALA A 13 3.18 24.15 27.16
N ASP A 14 4.19 23.30 26.94
CA ASP A 14 5.60 23.67 26.77
C ASP A 14 5.98 24.02 25.33
N GLY A 15 5.03 23.96 24.39
CA GLY A 15 5.25 24.24 22.97
C GLY A 15 5.75 23.05 22.14
N SER A 16 6.01 21.88 22.76
CA SER A 16 6.38 20.66 22.04
C SER A 16 5.23 20.12 21.19
N ALA A 17 5.52 19.46 20.07
CA ALA A 17 4.51 18.84 19.22
C ALA A 17 3.88 17.63 19.91
N LEU A 18 2.55 17.48 19.81
CA LEU A 18 1.84 16.32 20.36
C LEU A 18 1.83 15.12 19.41
N TYR A 19 1.94 15.34 18.10
CA TYR A 19 1.95 14.29 17.06
C TYR A 19 3.20 14.42 16.19
N SER A 20 3.08 14.45 14.85
CA SER A 20 4.24 14.61 13.96
C SER A 20 5.04 15.89 14.32
N PRO A 21 6.33 15.75 14.68
CA PRO A 21 7.17 16.87 15.05
C PRO A 21 7.74 17.61 13.83
N TYR A 22 7.69 17.00 12.64
CA TYR A 22 8.22 17.58 11.42
C TYR A 22 7.26 18.61 10.83
N GLY A 23 7.76 19.82 10.55
CA GLY A 23 6.97 20.90 9.95
C GLY A 23 6.77 20.75 8.43
N LEU A 24 6.02 21.69 7.84
CA LEU A 24 5.72 21.72 6.40
C LEU A 24 6.98 21.73 5.51
N SER A 25 8.05 22.41 5.93
CA SER A 25 9.31 22.49 5.18
C SER A 25 10.01 21.13 5.03
N THR A 26 9.75 20.18 5.93
CA THR A 26 10.27 18.82 5.87
C THR A 26 9.24 17.88 5.23
N ALA A 27 7.97 17.98 5.64
CA ALA A 27 6.91 17.08 5.20
C ALA A 27 6.55 17.23 3.71
N ILE A 28 6.66 18.43 3.14
CA ILE A 28 6.37 18.65 1.71
C ILE A 28 7.43 18.01 0.83
N PRO A 29 8.75 18.29 0.99
CA PRO A 29 9.78 17.62 0.19
C PRO A 29 9.79 16.10 0.37
N ALA A 30 9.66 15.62 1.61
CA ALA A 30 9.67 14.19 1.92
C ALA A 30 8.57 13.43 1.18
N MET A 31 7.39 14.04 1.01
CA MET A 31 6.31 13.44 0.22
C MET A 31 6.45 13.74 -1.29
N MET A 32 6.72 14.97 -1.69
CA MET A 32 6.63 15.36 -3.09
C MET A 32 7.78 14.81 -3.95
N ILE A 33 9.00 14.76 -3.43
CA ILE A 33 10.15 14.34 -4.24
C ILE A 33 10.03 12.88 -4.70
N PRO A 34 9.81 11.89 -3.80
CA PRO A 34 9.67 10.49 -4.23
C PRO A 34 8.46 10.29 -5.15
N HIS A 35 7.36 11.00 -4.88
CA HIS A 35 6.13 10.87 -5.66
C HIS A 35 6.24 11.48 -7.05
N MET A 36 6.93 12.60 -7.21
CA MET A 36 7.11 13.22 -8.52
C MET A 36 8.21 12.52 -9.33
N ALA A 37 9.29 12.09 -8.67
CA ALA A 37 10.45 11.52 -9.36
C ALA A 37 10.28 10.05 -9.73
N VAL A 38 9.62 9.26 -8.89
CA VAL A 38 9.58 7.78 -9.04
C VAL A 38 8.13 7.29 -9.15
N VAL A 39 7.34 7.46 -8.09
CA VAL A 39 6.01 6.82 -8.01
C VAL A 39 5.08 7.34 -9.11
N GLY A 40 5.08 8.65 -9.37
CA GLY A 40 4.25 9.27 -10.39
C GLY A 40 4.60 8.83 -11.81
N VAL A 41 5.88 8.60 -12.10
CA VAL A 41 6.32 8.06 -13.41
C VAL A 41 5.85 6.61 -13.56
N ILE A 42 6.05 5.80 -12.52
CA ILE A 42 5.60 4.40 -12.51
C ILE A 42 4.08 4.33 -12.70
N GLU A 43 3.33 5.14 -11.97
CA GLU A 43 1.87 5.20 -12.06
C GLU A 43 1.39 5.61 -13.45
N ALA A 44 1.99 6.64 -14.06
CA ALA A 44 1.64 7.08 -15.41
C ALA A 44 1.88 5.98 -16.46
N VAL A 45 3.01 5.26 -16.35
CA VAL A 45 3.31 4.11 -17.23
C VAL A 45 2.29 3.00 -17.04
N MET A 46 2.05 2.59 -15.79
CA MET A 46 1.13 1.50 -15.47
C MET A 46 -0.31 1.82 -15.89
N THR A 47 -0.80 3.02 -15.57
CA THR A 47 -2.12 3.50 -16.00
C THR A 47 -2.24 3.50 -17.52
N SER A 48 -1.22 3.97 -18.24
CA SER A 48 -1.22 3.98 -19.71
C SER A 48 -1.26 2.57 -20.30
N LEU A 49 -0.48 1.63 -19.74
CA LEU A 49 -0.48 0.23 -20.17
C LEU A 49 -1.83 -0.43 -19.96
N ILE A 50 -2.45 -0.23 -18.79
CA ILE A 50 -3.79 -0.74 -18.48
C ILE A 50 -4.81 -0.13 -19.44
N PHE A 51 -4.75 1.18 -19.67
CA PHE A 51 -5.63 1.88 -20.59
C PHE A 51 -5.53 1.30 -22.01
N VAL A 52 -4.31 1.18 -22.57
CA VAL A 52 -4.08 0.60 -23.90
C VAL A 52 -4.55 -0.87 -23.96
N PHE A 53 -4.33 -1.64 -22.90
CA PHE A 53 -4.82 -3.02 -22.81
C PHE A 53 -6.36 -3.08 -22.87
N LEU A 54 -7.06 -2.22 -22.11
CA LEU A 54 -8.52 -2.17 -22.12
C LEU A 54 -9.06 -1.78 -23.49
N LEU A 55 -8.44 -0.78 -24.15
CA LEU A 55 -8.82 -0.36 -25.50
C LEU A 55 -8.67 -1.49 -26.53
N ARG A 56 -7.55 -2.22 -26.48
CA ARG A 56 -7.29 -3.33 -27.41
C ARG A 56 -8.24 -4.51 -27.21
N ASN A 57 -8.62 -4.81 -25.97
CA ASN A 57 -9.43 -5.98 -25.65
C ASN A 57 -10.94 -5.69 -25.62
N ASN A 58 -11.34 -4.42 -25.46
CA ASN A 58 -12.74 -3.99 -25.41
C ASN A 58 -12.93 -2.68 -26.20
N PRO A 59 -12.80 -2.68 -27.53
CA PRO A 59 -12.91 -1.47 -28.35
C PRO A 59 -14.30 -0.81 -28.26
N SER A 60 -15.34 -1.55 -27.85
CA SER A 60 -16.68 -0.99 -27.58
C SER A 60 -16.68 0.09 -26.50
N LEU A 61 -15.69 0.11 -25.59
CA LEU A 61 -15.56 1.14 -24.54
C LEU A 61 -15.39 2.55 -25.09
N LEU A 62 -14.85 2.72 -26.31
CA LEU A 62 -14.58 4.03 -26.91
C LEU A 62 -15.80 4.69 -27.53
N HIS A 63 -16.81 3.91 -27.90
CA HIS A 63 -17.80 4.35 -28.88
C HIS A 63 -19.19 4.62 -28.30
N SER A 64 -19.53 4.12 -27.10
CA SER A 64 -20.85 4.37 -26.50
C SER A 64 -20.92 4.00 -25.02
N TYR A 65 -21.82 4.65 -24.29
CA TYR A 65 -22.26 4.23 -22.95
C TYR A 65 -22.74 2.76 -22.95
N ASP A 66 -23.42 2.32 -24.02
CA ASP A 66 -23.81 0.92 -24.20
C ASP A 66 -22.60 -0.02 -24.40
N GLY A 67 -21.50 0.49 -24.92
CA GLY A 67 -20.24 -0.25 -25.03
C GLY A 67 -19.51 -0.40 -23.70
N ILE A 68 -19.62 0.57 -22.80
CA ILE A 68 -19.20 0.48 -21.39
C ILE A 68 -20.08 -0.53 -20.63
N ARG A 69 -21.40 -0.46 -20.83
CA ARG A 69 -22.35 -1.41 -20.25
C ARG A 69 -22.13 -2.84 -20.75
N ALA A 70 -21.90 -3.01 -22.06
CA ALA A 70 -21.62 -4.30 -22.69
C ALA A 70 -20.28 -4.89 -22.22
N ALA A 71 -19.23 -4.07 -22.06
CA ALA A 71 -17.95 -4.51 -21.51
C ALA A 71 -18.06 -4.91 -20.03
N ALA A 72 -18.89 -4.20 -19.24
CA ALA A 72 -19.17 -4.57 -17.85
C ALA A 72 -19.91 -5.91 -17.71
N THR A 73 -20.70 -6.30 -18.72
CA THR A 73 -21.38 -7.60 -18.79
C THR A 73 -20.62 -8.65 -19.61
N GLY A 74 -19.55 -8.25 -20.29
CA GLY A 74 -18.77 -9.07 -21.20
C GLY A 74 -17.84 -10.03 -20.46
N ARG A 75 -17.50 -11.15 -21.08
CA ARG A 75 -16.50 -12.08 -20.53
C ARG A 75 -15.11 -11.43 -20.61
N LEU A 76 -14.61 -10.97 -19.47
CA LEU A 76 -13.22 -10.50 -19.36
C LEU A 76 -12.26 -11.64 -19.71
N GLN A 77 -11.29 -11.37 -20.59
CA GLN A 77 -10.17 -12.27 -20.82
C GLN A 77 -9.25 -12.24 -19.60
N LEU A 78 -9.50 -13.16 -18.66
CA LEU A 78 -8.80 -13.21 -17.37
C LEU A 78 -7.32 -13.56 -17.49
N LYS A 79 -6.89 -14.31 -18.52
CA LYS A 79 -5.50 -14.78 -18.67
C LYS A 79 -4.46 -13.65 -18.65
N PRO A 80 -4.52 -12.62 -19.52
CA PRO A 80 -3.56 -11.52 -19.48
C PRO A 80 -3.63 -10.69 -18.19
N LEU A 81 -4.83 -10.54 -17.60
CA LEU A 81 -5.01 -9.84 -16.34
C LEU A 81 -4.37 -10.60 -15.16
N LEU A 82 -4.51 -11.93 -15.15
CA LEU A 82 -3.86 -12.80 -14.16
C LEU A 82 -2.33 -12.78 -14.31
N ILE A 83 -1.81 -12.74 -15.54
CA ILE A 83 -0.37 -12.58 -15.79
C ILE A 83 0.11 -11.22 -15.27
N GLY A 84 -0.61 -10.13 -15.57
CA GLY A 84 -0.29 -8.79 -15.04
C GLY A 84 -0.33 -8.73 -13.51
N MET A 85 -1.33 -9.37 -12.90
CA MET A 85 -1.45 -9.47 -11.45
C MET A 85 -0.30 -10.30 -10.83
N ALA A 86 0.07 -11.42 -11.46
CA ALA A 86 1.20 -12.23 -11.01
C ALA A 86 2.52 -11.47 -11.14
N LEU A 87 2.71 -10.70 -12.21
CA LEU A 87 3.90 -9.85 -12.37
C LEU A 87 3.95 -8.77 -11.29
N LEU A 88 2.83 -8.10 -11.01
CA LEU A 88 2.75 -7.12 -9.92
C LEU A 88 3.08 -7.75 -8.57
N LEU A 89 2.54 -8.95 -8.28
CA LEU A 89 2.81 -9.71 -7.07
C LEU A 89 4.32 -9.98 -6.89
N VAL A 90 5.03 -10.29 -7.97
CA VAL A 90 6.50 -10.48 -7.96
C VAL A 90 7.24 -9.17 -7.72
N CYS A 91 6.69 -8.04 -8.16
CA CYS A 91 7.27 -6.71 -7.92
C CYS A 91 7.00 -6.17 -6.50
N VAL A 92 6.03 -6.72 -5.74
CA VAL A 92 5.71 -6.27 -4.38
C VAL A 92 6.92 -6.27 -3.42
N PRO A 93 7.75 -7.33 -3.33
CA PRO A 93 8.91 -7.34 -2.42
C PRO A 93 10.00 -6.33 -2.79
N LEU A 94 9.93 -5.65 -3.94
CA LEU A 94 10.89 -4.58 -4.27
C LEU A 94 10.86 -3.43 -3.27
N GLY A 95 9.72 -3.22 -2.59
CA GLY A 95 9.61 -2.24 -1.51
C GLY A 95 10.50 -2.54 -0.31
N LEU A 96 10.84 -3.81 -0.06
CA LEU A 96 11.71 -4.24 1.04
C LEU A 96 13.19 -3.87 0.82
N LEU A 97 13.54 -3.45 -0.40
CA LEU A 97 14.88 -2.94 -0.69
C LEU A 97 15.05 -1.47 -0.27
N ALA A 98 13.96 -0.79 0.14
CA ALA A 98 14.05 0.57 0.65
C ALA A 98 14.79 0.55 2.00
N THR A 99 15.82 1.40 2.11
CA THR A 99 16.59 1.58 3.35
C THR A 99 16.00 2.76 4.10
N GLY A 100 15.54 2.54 5.33
CA GLY A 100 14.93 3.57 6.19
C GLY A 100 13.43 3.37 6.46
N SER A 101 12.91 4.06 7.47
CA SER A 101 11.50 4.03 7.84
C SER A 101 10.62 4.67 6.75
N ALA A 102 9.42 4.12 6.57
CA ALA A 102 8.45 4.72 5.69
C ALA A 102 7.93 6.03 6.32
N TRP A 103 7.77 7.07 5.50
CA TRP A 103 7.27 8.36 5.99
C TRP A 103 5.90 8.19 6.67
N GLY A 104 5.84 8.49 7.98
CA GLY A 104 4.63 8.34 8.79
C GLY A 104 4.54 7.05 9.60
N GLU A 105 5.47 6.12 9.41
CA GLU A 105 5.59 4.86 10.17
C GLU A 105 6.80 4.90 11.13
N TRP A 106 7.01 6.05 11.78
CA TRP A 106 8.14 6.25 12.69
C TRP A 106 7.95 5.54 14.03
N GLY A 107 9.03 4.95 14.55
CA GLY A 107 9.10 4.43 15.92
C GLY A 107 9.22 5.53 16.98
N ALA A 108 8.92 5.22 18.25
CA ALA A 108 9.12 6.17 19.35
C ALA A 108 10.61 6.49 19.53
N GLU A 109 11.43 5.46 19.44
CA GLU A 109 12.89 5.48 19.61
C GLU A 109 13.56 6.27 18.48
N GLU A 110 13.08 6.08 17.25
CA GLU A 110 13.55 6.82 16.06
C GLU A 110 13.25 8.32 16.18
N ILE A 111 12.01 8.68 16.53
CA ILE A 111 11.64 10.09 16.76
C ILE A 111 12.44 10.70 17.92
N GLN A 112 12.68 9.93 18.98
CA GLN A 112 13.51 10.38 20.09
C GLN A 112 14.95 10.65 19.64
N ALA A 113 15.52 9.80 18.79
CA ALA A 113 16.86 9.99 18.24
C ALA A 113 16.95 11.21 17.31
N ASP A 114 15.94 11.43 16.46
CA ASP A 114 15.91 12.51 15.47
C ASP A 114 15.64 13.89 16.08
N VAL A 115 14.67 13.97 17.00
CA VAL A 115 14.11 15.24 17.48
C VAL A 115 14.41 15.49 18.97
N GLY A 116 14.93 14.49 19.69
CA GLY A 116 15.35 14.59 21.08
C GLY A 116 14.23 14.40 22.12
N TYR A 117 12.99 14.15 21.67
CA TYR A 117 11.85 13.85 22.55
C TYR A 117 10.80 13.01 21.81
N VAL A 118 9.96 12.29 22.57
CA VAL A 118 8.81 11.57 22.02
C VAL A 118 7.55 12.43 22.20
N PRO A 119 6.82 12.77 21.12
CA PRO A 119 5.54 13.46 21.20
C PRO A 119 4.53 12.71 22.08
N GLN A 120 3.97 13.38 23.09
CA GLN A 120 3.11 12.74 24.10
C GLN A 120 1.84 12.12 23.50
N GLY A 121 1.31 12.71 22.43
CA GLY A 121 0.16 12.16 21.71
C GLY A 121 0.51 10.87 20.99
N MET A 122 1.72 10.75 20.43
CA MET A 122 2.21 9.50 19.86
C MET A 122 2.37 8.43 20.96
N ASP A 123 3.09 8.74 22.04
CA ASP A 123 3.33 7.81 23.15
C ASP A 123 2.02 7.23 23.75
N ARG A 124 0.97 8.05 23.85
CA ARG A 124 -0.35 7.59 24.35
C ARG A 124 -1.01 6.50 23.48
N TYR A 125 -0.77 6.51 22.18
CA TYR A 125 -1.43 5.63 21.22
C TYR A 125 -0.50 4.53 20.67
N LEU A 126 0.81 4.75 20.68
CA LEU A 126 1.81 3.75 20.33
C LEU A 126 1.62 2.53 21.26
N GLY A 127 1.51 1.35 20.66
CA GLY A 127 1.28 0.08 21.38
C GLY A 127 -0.16 -0.19 21.85
N ARG A 128 -1.11 0.75 21.69
CA ARG A 128 -2.52 0.50 22.07
C ARG A 128 -3.24 -0.46 21.11
N TRP A 129 -2.72 -0.56 19.89
CA TRP A 129 -3.16 -1.49 18.87
C TRP A 129 -1.92 -2.04 18.17
N SER A 130 -1.73 -3.37 18.21
CA SER A 130 -0.59 -4.06 17.61
C SER A 130 -0.93 -4.82 16.32
N GLY A 131 -2.16 -4.68 15.81
CA GLY A 131 -2.63 -5.42 14.64
C GLY A 131 -3.26 -6.76 15.00
N ILE A 132 -3.87 -7.40 14.00
CA ILE A 132 -4.32 -8.80 14.13
C ILE A 132 -3.11 -9.74 14.07
N LEU A 133 -2.03 -9.31 13.42
CA LEU A 133 -0.74 -9.99 13.30
C LEU A 133 0.36 -8.96 13.58
N PRO A 134 0.69 -8.70 14.86
CA PRO A 134 1.90 -7.97 15.21
C PRO A 134 3.12 -8.69 14.64
N ASP A 135 4.16 -7.92 14.29
CA ASP A 135 5.47 -8.47 13.90
C ASP A 135 5.37 -9.44 12.71
N TYR A 136 4.44 -9.15 11.78
CA TYR A 136 4.30 -9.89 10.52
C TYR A 136 5.44 -9.58 9.52
N ALA A 137 6.36 -8.69 9.90
CA ALA A 137 7.62 -8.52 9.20
C ALA A 137 8.47 -9.79 9.38
N PHE A 138 9.01 -10.32 8.29
CA PHE A 138 9.89 -11.49 8.37
C PHE A 138 11.23 -11.09 9.02
N PRO A 139 11.92 -11.98 9.74
CA PRO A 139 13.13 -11.67 10.52
C PRO A 139 14.22 -10.90 9.78
N ALA A 140 14.32 -11.09 8.46
CA ALA A 140 15.23 -10.35 7.60
C ALA A 140 15.00 -8.83 7.52
N ALA A 141 13.79 -8.36 7.84
CA ALA A 141 13.47 -6.95 7.95
C ALA A 141 13.86 -6.38 9.34
N GLU A 142 13.89 -7.22 10.38
CA GLU A 142 14.29 -6.83 11.75
C GLU A 142 15.81 -6.88 11.96
N GLU A 143 16.51 -7.81 11.31
CA GLU A 143 17.98 -7.91 11.38
C GLU A 143 18.69 -6.68 10.76
N ALA A 144 17.96 -5.86 10.00
CA ALA A 144 18.40 -4.56 9.50
C ALA A 144 18.29 -3.42 10.53
N ASP A 145 17.61 -3.62 11.67
CA ASP A 145 17.33 -2.60 12.68
C ASP A 145 18.07 -2.84 14.02
N THR A 146 18.75 -3.99 14.17
CA THR A 146 19.62 -4.25 15.33
C THR A 146 21.00 -3.60 15.16
N GLY A 147 21.06 -2.27 15.33
CA GLY A 147 22.10 -1.47 15.97
C GLY A 147 23.63 -1.68 15.76
N GLU A 148 24.12 -2.69 15.04
CA GLU A 148 25.56 -3.02 15.00
C GLU A 148 26.16 -3.20 13.60
N GLU A 149 25.39 -3.04 12.53
CA GLU A 149 25.91 -3.04 11.15
C GLU A 149 25.66 -1.67 10.48
N PRO A 150 26.52 -1.20 9.56
CA PRO A 150 26.32 0.07 8.89
C PRO A 150 24.97 0.06 8.19
N ALA A 151 24.10 0.99 8.61
CA ALA A 151 22.79 1.24 8.05
C ALA A 151 22.85 1.18 6.50
N GLY A 152 22.24 0.14 5.93
CA GLY A 152 22.16 -0.03 4.47
C GLY A 152 22.63 -1.36 3.88
N ALA A 153 23.13 -2.32 4.67
CA ALA A 153 23.41 -3.67 4.17
C ALA A 153 22.18 -4.58 4.29
N VAL A 154 21.21 -4.44 3.37
CA VAL A 154 20.20 -5.48 3.18
C VAL A 154 20.94 -6.73 2.67
N SER A 155 21.06 -7.75 3.52
CA SER A 155 21.74 -8.98 3.13
C SER A 155 20.90 -9.70 2.06
N LEU A 156 21.55 -10.11 0.97
CA LEU A 156 20.92 -10.92 -0.08
C LEU A 156 20.35 -12.23 0.47
N GLU A 157 20.82 -12.67 1.64
CA GLU A 157 20.31 -13.85 2.34
C GLU A 157 19.01 -13.55 3.09
N GLY A 158 18.93 -12.44 3.83
CA GLY A 158 17.69 -12.03 4.49
C GLY A 158 16.54 -11.79 3.50
N VAL A 159 16.80 -11.15 2.36
CA VAL A 159 15.77 -10.99 1.31
C VAL A 159 15.33 -12.35 0.76
N LYS A 160 16.25 -13.30 0.55
CA LYS A 160 15.89 -14.65 0.08
C LYS A 160 15.06 -15.44 1.10
N GLU A 161 15.27 -15.22 2.40
CA GLU A 161 14.53 -15.89 3.46
C GLU A 161 13.13 -15.30 3.68
N SER A 162 12.97 -13.99 3.47
CA SER A 162 11.68 -13.28 3.63
C SER A 162 10.77 -13.33 2.39
N VAL A 163 11.33 -13.41 1.19
CA VAL A 163 10.59 -13.46 -0.09
C VAL A 163 9.53 -14.58 -0.16
N PRO A 164 9.81 -15.84 0.26
CA PRO A 164 8.81 -16.90 0.22
C PRO A 164 7.58 -16.60 1.07
N GLY A 165 7.79 -16.08 2.28
CA GLY A 165 6.72 -15.73 3.19
C GLY A 165 5.86 -14.57 2.68
N TYR A 166 6.49 -13.55 2.10
CA TYR A 166 5.80 -12.43 1.49
C TYR A 166 5.00 -12.83 0.23
N MET A 167 5.53 -13.76 -0.57
CA MET A 167 4.80 -14.31 -1.70
C MET A 167 3.59 -15.14 -1.24
N VAL A 168 3.74 -15.95 -0.20
CA VAL A 168 2.62 -16.71 0.38
C VAL A 168 1.55 -15.77 0.93
N SER A 169 1.92 -14.73 1.66
CA SER A 169 0.97 -13.74 2.20
C SER A 169 0.22 -13.03 1.07
N GLY A 170 0.92 -12.62 0.01
CA GLY A 170 0.33 -11.99 -1.15
C GLY A 170 -0.63 -12.90 -1.92
N VAL A 171 -0.30 -14.20 -2.07
CA VAL A 171 -1.21 -15.19 -2.67
C VAL A 171 -2.45 -15.40 -1.80
N VAL A 172 -2.29 -15.51 -0.48
CA VAL A 172 -3.42 -15.63 0.46
C VAL A 172 -4.31 -14.39 0.39
N GLY A 173 -3.72 -13.20 0.39
CA GLY A 173 -4.45 -11.94 0.22
C GLY A 173 -5.24 -11.88 -1.08
N LEU A 174 -4.62 -12.26 -2.21
CA LEU A 174 -5.29 -12.33 -3.51
C LEU A 174 -6.46 -13.31 -3.51
N ALA A 175 -6.29 -14.49 -2.90
CA ALA A 175 -7.33 -15.50 -2.78
C ALA A 175 -8.51 -15.00 -1.94
N LEU A 176 -8.25 -14.32 -0.82
CA LEU A 176 -9.28 -13.73 0.03
C LEU A 176 -10.07 -12.64 -0.68
N VAL A 177 -9.40 -11.68 -1.32
CA VAL A 177 -10.06 -10.60 -2.08
C VAL A 177 -10.85 -11.17 -3.25
N GLY A 178 -10.27 -12.11 -4.01
CA GLY A 178 -10.96 -12.77 -5.12
C GLY A 178 -12.19 -13.55 -4.66
N GLY A 179 -12.10 -14.26 -3.53
CA GLY A 179 -13.22 -14.96 -2.91
C GLY A 179 -14.33 -14.01 -2.46
N LEU A 180 -13.98 -12.89 -1.84
CA LEU A 180 -14.93 -11.87 -1.38
C LEU A 180 -15.65 -11.21 -2.57
N ALA A 181 -14.91 -10.89 -3.64
CA ALA A 181 -15.48 -10.34 -4.86
C ALA A 181 -16.46 -11.32 -5.51
N TRP A 182 -16.05 -12.60 -5.67
CA TRP A 182 -16.92 -13.65 -6.20
C TRP A 182 -18.19 -13.84 -5.36
N PHE A 183 -18.05 -13.86 -4.03
CA PHE A 183 -19.17 -14.00 -3.10
C PHE A 183 -20.15 -12.81 -3.21
N SER A 184 -19.62 -11.59 -3.30
CA SER A 184 -20.40 -10.37 -3.49
C SER A 184 -21.18 -10.39 -4.80
N THR A 185 -20.54 -10.78 -5.90
CA THR A 185 -21.21 -10.94 -7.20
C THR A 185 -22.30 -12.01 -7.13
N ARG A 186 -22.04 -13.14 -6.44
CA ARG A 186 -23.01 -14.23 -6.28
C ARG A 186 -24.23 -13.82 -5.45
N LEU A 187 -24.06 -12.97 -4.43
CA LEU A 187 -25.18 -12.43 -3.65
C LEU A 187 -26.04 -11.44 -4.46
N LEU A 188 -25.40 -10.54 -5.21
CA LEU A 188 -26.09 -9.52 -6.00
C LEU A 188 -26.87 -10.14 -7.17
N THR A 189 -26.26 -11.10 -7.88
CA THR A 189 -26.92 -11.79 -9.00
C THR A 189 -28.05 -12.72 -8.56
N ARG A 190 -27.94 -13.37 -7.39
CA ARG A 190 -29.04 -14.17 -6.79
C ARG A 190 -30.25 -13.31 -6.45
N ARG A 191 -30.06 -12.07 -5.98
CA ARG A 191 -31.17 -11.14 -5.69
C ARG A 191 -31.86 -10.64 -6.96
N SER A 192 -31.11 -10.35 -8.02
CA SER A 192 -31.68 -9.91 -9.30
C SER A 192 -32.57 -10.99 -9.94
N ARG A 193 -32.12 -12.25 -9.95
CA ARG A 193 -32.88 -13.38 -10.52
C ARG A 193 -34.20 -13.66 -9.80
N LYS A 194 -34.26 -13.41 -8.49
CA LYS A 194 -35.47 -13.63 -7.69
C LYS A 194 -36.55 -12.56 -7.95
N LYS A 195 -36.14 -11.35 -8.34
CA LYS A 195 -37.04 -10.23 -8.63
C LYS A 195 -37.74 -10.43 -9.98
N GLU A 196 -37.00 -10.91 -10.98
CA GLU A 196 -37.50 -11.22 -12.33
C GLU A 196 -38.46 -12.43 -12.40
N GLN A 197 -38.56 -13.23 -11.32
CA GLN A 197 -39.50 -14.36 -11.21
C GLN A 197 -40.78 -14.02 -10.43
N LEU A 198 -40.86 -12.82 -9.85
CA LEU A 198 -42.00 -12.34 -9.05
C LEU A 198 -42.83 -11.26 -9.77
N ASP A 199 -42.34 -10.76 -10.90
CA ASP A 199 -43.05 -9.90 -11.86
C ASP A 199 -43.57 -10.75 -13.03
#